data_AF-A0A0W0RC22-F1
#
_entry.id   AF-A0A0W0RC22-F1
#
_cell.length_a   1.000
_cell.length_b   1.000
_cell.length_c   1.000
_cell.angle_alpha   90.00
_cell.angle_beta   90.00
_cell.angle_gamma   90.00
#
_symmetry.space_group_name_H-M   'P 1'
#
loop_
_entity.id
_entity.type
_entity.pdbx_description
1 polymer ?
#
loop_
_entity_poly.entity_id
_entity_poly.type
_entity_poly.pdbx_seq_one_letter_code
_entity_poly.pdbx_strand_id
1 'polypeptide(L)'
;MPQCFNAQEIQGCLITINKIPTSEIKYYLLLALHSIRNADAAEYRDFLNELNKLSNKLTHFLLSENTTFSSTVLKDIYQSYQKLCEFSKANTTTIAVRDVLINLGATLLAILGGVLGGITGSVVGLGRSVWELGNPLSYLKDGAITGFAFGAAIGFRAPKKIFKNELTRQLKFCLNQLEHCLQEMQEQKIKPLSYYKDKVKTRLLKECFNNDEKAYKEFLDEDKKFQIVTLRAQFVSEQLEGYLGHHACIVLSLTNQQEPELIEFSLGKSDLRRKFTQKEERIVTGEKIVEMMAFHQLLQETQTCSLQYILTKMKAGENDCFRYIEKILLCTGQKTIELKRFDDSENWVGRNIVGFFVKKLSPFKQNIFEEEPDQLASSTNQRN
;
A
#
# COMPACT_ATOMS: atom_id res chain seq x y z
N MET A 1 33.78 -0.74 6.81
CA MET A 1 32.78 -0.84 5.72
C MET A 1 31.66 -1.74 6.22
N PRO A 2 30.38 -1.40 6.00
CA PRO A 2 29.27 -2.26 6.40
C PRO A 2 29.39 -3.62 5.70
N GLN A 3 29.10 -4.70 6.42
CA GLN A 3 29.10 -6.03 5.83
C GLN A 3 27.82 -6.21 5.01
N CYS A 4 27.91 -6.73 3.79
CA CYS A 4 26.72 -7.06 3.01
C CYS A 4 26.13 -8.40 3.46
N PHE A 5 24.81 -8.55 3.35
CA PHE A 5 24.16 -9.85 3.53
C PHE A 5 24.60 -10.81 2.42
N ASN A 6 24.65 -12.10 2.73
CA ASN A 6 24.80 -13.10 1.67
C ASN A 6 23.49 -13.10 0.83
N ALA A 7 23.63 -13.04 -0.50
CA ALA A 7 22.49 -13.10 -1.41
C ALA A 7 21.58 -14.31 -1.15
N GLN A 8 22.16 -15.45 -0.75
CA GLN A 8 21.40 -16.66 -0.41
C GLN A 8 20.55 -16.50 0.85
N GLU A 9 21.00 -15.72 1.85
CA GLU A 9 20.24 -15.48 3.09
C GLU A 9 19.00 -14.62 2.79
N ILE A 10 19.18 -13.56 2.00
CA ILE A 10 18.08 -12.69 1.56
C ILE A 10 17.09 -13.48 0.71
N GLN A 11 17.59 -14.25 -0.27
CA GLN A 11 16.75 -15.06 -1.15
C GLN A 11 16.00 -16.15 -0.37
N GLY A 12 16.65 -16.79 0.61
CA GLY A 12 16.03 -17.78 1.49
C GLY A 12 14.86 -17.18 2.27
N CYS A 13 15.03 -15.98 2.82
CA CYS A 13 13.95 -15.27 3.52
C CYS A 13 12.82 -14.85 2.57
N LEU A 14 13.15 -14.36 1.36
CA LEU A 14 12.17 -14.01 0.34
C LEU A 14 11.29 -15.20 -0.06
N ILE A 15 11.91 -16.37 -0.29
CA ILE A 15 11.19 -17.62 -0.58
C ILE A 15 10.22 -17.97 0.55
N THR A 16 10.65 -17.83 1.80
CA THR A 16 9.78 -18.08 2.96
C THR A 16 8.61 -17.10 3.01
N ILE A 17 8.85 -15.80 2.81
CA ILE A 17 7.77 -14.79 2.79
C ILE A 17 6.79 -15.07 1.65
N ASN A 18 7.27 -15.50 0.49
CA ASN A 18 6.41 -15.82 -0.66
C ASN A 18 5.49 -17.01 -0.45
N LYS A 19 5.82 -17.93 0.46
CA LYS A 19 4.96 -19.05 0.88
C LYS A 19 3.79 -18.62 1.79
N ILE A 20 3.85 -17.43 2.38
CA ILE A 20 2.75 -16.92 3.20
C ILE A 20 1.52 -16.75 2.31
N PRO A 21 0.34 -17.26 2.73
CA PRO A 21 -0.91 -17.04 2.03
C PRO A 21 -1.20 -15.55 1.80
N THR A 22 -1.96 -15.25 0.76
CA THR A 22 -2.35 -13.88 0.41
C THR A 22 -2.96 -13.15 1.62
N SER A 23 -2.23 -12.15 2.10
CA SER A 23 -2.51 -11.41 3.33
C SER A 23 -1.73 -10.09 3.32
N GLU A 24 -2.20 -9.10 4.09
CA GLU A 24 -1.49 -7.83 4.19
C GLU A 24 -0.13 -7.96 4.90
N ILE A 25 0.00 -8.92 5.82
CA ILE A 25 1.24 -9.20 6.55
C ILE A 25 2.40 -9.50 5.60
N LYS A 26 2.14 -10.28 4.54
CA LYS A 26 3.13 -10.60 3.51
C LYS A 26 3.76 -9.33 2.93
N TYR A 27 2.96 -8.31 2.63
CA TYR A 27 3.45 -7.04 2.09
C TYR A 27 4.42 -6.32 3.04
N TYR A 28 4.10 -6.25 4.34
CA TYR A 28 4.97 -5.57 5.30
C TYR A 28 6.24 -6.37 5.64
N LEU A 29 6.19 -7.70 5.56
CA LEU A 29 7.39 -8.53 5.66
C LEU A 29 8.32 -8.32 4.46
N LEU A 30 7.77 -8.25 3.24
CA LEU A 30 8.53 -7.91 2.03
C LEU A 30 9.18 -6.53 2.18
N LEU A 31 8.42 -5.51 2.61
CA LEU A 31 8.99 -4.18 2.86
C LEU A 31 10.11 -4.21 3.92
N ALA A 32 9.95 -4.96 5.00
CA ALA A 32 10.98 -5.10 6.04
C ALA A 32 12.26 -5.75 5.49
N LEU A 33 12.13 -6.81 4.71
CA LEU A 33 13.27 -7.46 4.03
C LEU A 33 13.98 -6.50 3.06
N HIS A 34 13.22 -5.78 2.24
CA HIS A 34 13.79 -4.79 1.32
C HIS A 34 14.48 -3.64 2.04
N SER A 35 14.00 -3.26 3.23
CA SER A 35 14.62 -2.19 4.04
C SER A 35 16.01 -2.60 4.52
N ILE A 36 16.19 -3.84 4.98
CA ILE A 36 17.46 -4.31 5.54
C ILE A 36 18.46 -4.79 4.48
N ARG A 37 18.07 -5.04 3.23
CA ARG A 37 18.94 -5.69 2.22
C ARG A 37 20.31 -5.03 2.03
N ASN A 38 20.35 -3.70 2.17
CA ASN A 38 21.54 -2.86 2.00
C ASN A 38 22.09 -2.35 3.36
N ALA A 39 21.56 -2.83 4.48
CA ALA A 39 22.03 -2.50 5.81
C ALA A 39 23.28 -3.30 6.17
N ASP A 40 23.93 -2.94 7.28
CA ASP A 40 25.06 -3.72 7.79
C ASP A 40 24.58 -5.09 8.29
N ALA A 41 24.96 -6.14 7.59
CA ALA A 41 24.59 -7.51 7.90
C ALA A 41 25.09 -7.96 9.27
N ALA A 42 26.22 -7.43 9.75
CA ALA A 42 26.68 -7.73 11.11
C ALA A 42 25.70 -7.22 12.18
N GLU A 43 25.00 -6.12 11.89
CA GLU A 43 24.04 -5.51 12.80
C GLU A 43 22.63 -6.14 12.70
N TYR A 44 22.19 -6.51 11.49
CA TYR A 44 20.81 -6.93 11.23
C TYR A 44 20.64 -8.43 10.93
N ARG A 45 21.66 -9.26 11.15
CA ARG A 45 21.57 -10.73 10.95
C ARG A 45 20.50 -11.39 11.81
N ASP A 46 20.43 -11.02 13.09
CA ASP A 46 19.42 -11.58 14.00
C ASP A 46 18.01 -11.14 13.62
N PHE A 47 17.86 -9.91 13.11
CA PHE A 47 16.61 -9.43 12.55
C PHE A 47 16.18 -10.27 11.34
N LEU A 48 17.08 -10.52 10.38
CA LEU A 48 16.78 -11.35 9.20
C LEU A 48 16.38 -12.79 9.60
N ASN A 49 17.13 -13.39 10.54
CA ASN A 49 16.85 -14.73 11.04
C ASN A 49 15.47 -14.81 11.71
N GLU A 50 15.13 -13.83 12.53
CA GLU A 50 13.83 -13.80 13.19
C GLU A 50 12.69 -13.45 12.21
N LEU A 51 12.96 -12.66 11.17
CA LEU A 51 12.00 -12.36 10.10
C LEU A 51 11.63 -13.64 9.36
N ASN A 52 12.61 -14.49 9.07
CA ASN A 52 12.41 -15.79 8.46
C ASN A 52 11.61 -16.75 9.38
N LYS A 53 11.91 -16.77 10.69
CA LYS A 53 11.14 -17.57 11.67
C LYS A 53 9.70 -17.11 11.79
N LEU A 54 9.46 -15.80 11.90
CA LEU A 54 8.11 -15.24 11.95
C LEU A 54 7.33 -15.61 10.69
N SER A 55 7.95 -15.48 9.51
CA SER A 55 7.34 -15.82 8.23
C SER A 55 6.90 -17.29 8.14
N ASN A 56 7.72 -18.22 8.63
CA ASN A 56 7.36 -19.63 8.73
C ASN A 56 6.17 -19.86 9.67
N LYS A 57 6.19 -19.26 10.87
CA LYS A 57 5.09 -19.36 11.84
C LYS A 57 3.77 -18.84 11.26
N LEU A 58 3.82 -17.69 10.60
CA LEU A 58 2.65 -17.10 9.93
C LEU A 58 2.13 -17.97 8.78
N THR A 59 3.02 -18.58 8.00
CA THR A 59 2.63 -19.51 6.93
C THR A 59 1.83 -20.67 7.50
N HIS A 60 2.34 -21.34 8.53
CA HIS A 60 1.64 -22.45 9.18
C HIS A 60 0.31 -22.02 9.81
N PHE A 61 0.28 -20.84 10.43
CA PHE A 61 -0.92 -20.29 11.04
C PHE A 61 -2.02 -19.99 10.02
N LEU A 62 -1.67 -19.27 8.94
CA LEU A 62 -2.63 -18.82 7.93
C LEU A 62 -3.10 -19.95 6.99
N LEU A 63 -2.34 -21.04 6.87
CA LEU A 63 -2.77 -22.24 6.14
C LEU A 63 -3.69 -23.16 6.96
N SER A 64 -3.75 -22.98 8.29
CA SER A 64 -4.61 -23.81 9.12
C SER A 64 -6.07 -23.43 8.88
N GLU A 65 -6.86 -24.36 8.35
CA GLU A 65 -8.31 -24.20 8.17
C GLU A 65 -9.09 -24.20 9.50
N ASN A 66 -8.40 -24.34 10.64
CA ASN A 66 -9.02 -24.35 11.96
C ASN A 66 -9.53 -22.95 12.31
N THR A 67 -10.85 -22.83 12.45
CA THR A 67 -11.54 -21.61 12.87
C THR A 67 -11.28 -21.22 14.32
N THR A 68 -10.74 -22.15 15.13
CA THR A 68 -10.32 -21.94 16.52
C THR A 68 -8.80 -21.98 16.63
N PHE A 69 -8.21 -20.79 16.74
CA PHE A 69 -6.77 -20.63 16.89
C PHE A 69 -6.31 -21.02 18.31
N SER A 70 -5.30 -21.88 18.40
CA SER A 70 -4.62 -22.15 19.68
C SER A 70 -3.93 -20.88 20.17
N SER A 71 -4.29 -20.44 21.39
CA SER A 71 -3.70 -19.26 22.04
C SER A 71 -2.18 -19.34 22.16
N THR A 72 -1.63 -20.56 22.23
CA THR A 72 -0.18 -20.82 22.25
C THR A 72 0.49 -20.42 20.93
N VAL A 73 -0.13 -20.72 19.78
CA VAL A 73 0.46 -20.39 18.47
C VAL A 73 0.47 -18.88 18.23
N LEU A 74 -0.61 -18.19 18.60
CA LEU A 74 -0.66 -16.72 18.55
C LEU A 74 0.39 -16.10 19.48
N LYS A 75 0.55 -16.63 20.70
CA LYS A 75 1.59 -16.18 21.63
C LYS A 75 2.99 -16.35 21.02
N ASP A 76 3.27 -17.46 20.35
CA ASP A 76 4.56 -17.70 19.71
C ASP A 76 4.83 -16.78 18.52
N ILE A 77 3.79 -16.40 17.76
CA ILE A 77 3.87 -15.38 16.69
C ILE A 77 4.19 -14.02 17.30
N TYR A 78 3.45 -13.62 18.34
CA TYR A 78 3.69 -12.36 19.04
C TYR A 78 5.09 -12.28 19.66
N GLN A 79 5.60 -13.38 20.23
CA GLN A 79 6.96 -13.42 20.74
C GLN A 79 8.02 -13.21 19.65
N SER A 80 7.84 -13.81 18.47
CA SER A 80 8.73 -13.55 17.33
C SER A 80 8.62 -12.12 16.82
N TYR A 81 7.41 -11.54 16.80
CA TYR A 81 7.22 -10.12 16.51
C TYR A 81 7.95 -9.22 17.51
N GLN A 82 7.86 -9.48 18.82
CA GLN A 82 8.56 -8.70 19.84
C GLN A 82 10.08 -8.78 19.67
N LYS A 83 10.63 -9.95 19.33
CA LYS A 83 12.06 -10.09 19.01
C LYS A 83 12.46 -9.26 17.78
N LEU A 84 11.63 -9.19 16.74
CA LEU A 84 11.89 -8.29 15.62
C LEU A 84 11.92 -6.82 16.06
N CYS A 85 11.00 -6.42 16.94
CA CYS A 85 11.01 -5.09 17.54
C CYS A 85 12.31 -4.80 18.28
N GLU A 86 12.80 -5.75 19.07
CA GLU A 86 14.09 -5.66 19.78
C GLU A 86 15.27 -5.55 18.80
N PHE A 87 15.38 -6.48 17.84
CA PHE A 87 16.48 -6.53 16.88
C PHE A 87 16.51 -5.36 15.89
N SER A 88 15.36 -4.75 15.61
CA SER A 88 15.30 -3.56 14.76
C SER A 88 16.02 -2.35 15.37
N LYS A 89 16.24 -2.38 16.69
CA LYS A 89 16.66 -1.24 17.53
C LYS A 89 15.75 -0.02 17.41
N ALA A 90 14.65 -0.08 16.65
CA ALA A 90 13.76 1.04 16.37
C ALA A 90 12.80 1.35 17.54
N ASN A 91 12.81 0.50 18.57
CA ASN A 91 11.96 0.58 19.76
C ASN A 91 12.75 0.66 21.08
N THR A 92 14.04 1.03 21.05
CA THR A 92 14.79 1.31 22.31
C THR A 92 14.20 2.50 23.07
N THR A 93 14.37 2.56 24.39
CA THR A 93 13.85 3.65 25.24
C THR A 93 14.34 5.03 24.78
N THR A 94 15.62 5.14 24.44
CA THR A 94 16.22 6.37 23.88
C THR A 94 15.53 6.80 22.58
N ILE A 95 15.26 5.84 21.68
CA ILE A 95 14.54 6.12 20.43
C ILE A 95 13.07 6.44 20.70
N ALA A 96 12.43 5.79 21.67
CA ALA A 96 11.06 6.10 22.07
C ALA A 96 10.93 7.53 22.61
N VAL A 97 11.82 7.97 23.49
CA VAL A 97 11.84 9.35 24.01
C VAL A 97 12.11 10.36 22.90
N ARG A 98 13.13 10.10 22.06
CA ARG A 98 13.43 10.92 20.88
C ARG A 98 12.23 11.02 19.95
N ASP A 99 11.51 9.91 19.76
CA ASP A 99 10.34 9.84 18.92
C ASP A 99 9.17 10.63 19.48
N VAL A 100 8.95 10.61 20.80
CA VAL A 100 7.93 11.44 21.46
C VAL A 100 8.24 12.92 21.25
N LEU A 101 9.49 13.35 21.47
CA LEU A 101 9.90 14.74 21.26
C LEU A 101 9.75 15.17 19.79
N ILE A 102 10.22 14.35 18.86
CA ILE A 102 10.07 14.60 17.43
C ILE A 102 8.59 14.63 17.04
N ASN A 103 7.76 13.74 17.58
CA ASN A 103 6.34 13.72 17.29
C ASN A 103 5.64 14.97 17.82
N LEU A 104 5.98 15.44 19.02
CA LEU A 104 5.41 16.67 19.58
C LEU A 104 5.79 17.88 18.72
N GLY A 105 7.07 18.04 18.40
CA GLY A 105 7.55 19.10 17.50
C GLY A 105 6.94 19.00 16.10
N ALA A 106 6.83 17.79 15.55
CA ALA A 106 6.20 17.53 14.26
C ALA A 106 4.70 17.87 14.26
N THR A 107 3.98 17.61 15.35
CA THR A 107 2.56 17.98 15.48
C THR A 107 2.40 19.49 15.51
N LEU A 108 3.23 20.21 16.27
CA LEU A 108 3.22 21.68 16.27
C LEU A 108 3.51 22.26 14.89
N LEU A 109 4.53 21.71 14.20
CA LEU A 109 4.86 22.10 12.84
C LEU A 109 3.79 21.71 11.83
N ALA A 110 3.05 20.61 12.05
CA ALA A 110 1.91 20.23 11.22
C ALA A 110 0.77 21.24 11.34
N ILE A 111 0.49 21.75 12.55
CA ILE A 111 -0.53 22.78 12.76
C ILE A 111 -0.10 24.08 12.06
N LEU A 112 1.12 24.57 12.32
CA LEU A 112 1.63 25.80 11.70
C LEU A 112 1.73 25.67 10.17
N GLY A 113 2.29 24.56 9.69
CA GLY A 113 2.40 24.25 8.27
C GLY A 113 1.03 24.11 7.61
N GLY A 114 0.05 23.53 8.29
CA GLY A 114 -1.34 23.45 7.84
C GLY A 114 -1.97 24.83 7.70
N VAL A 115 -1.85 25.70 8.71
CA VAL A 115 -2.39 27.08 8.63
C VAL A 115 -1.74 27.87 7.49
N LEU A 116 -0.41 27.87 7.39
CA LEU A 116 0.30 28.55 6.32
C LEU A 116 -0.03 27.97 4.93
N GLY A 117 -0.13 26.65 4.85
CA GLY A 117 -0.53 25.93 3.65
C GLY A 117 -1.95 26.27 3.22
N GLY A 118 -2.89 26.34 4.17
CA GLY A 118 -4.27 26.72 3.93
C GLY A 118 -4.42 28.16 3.43
N ILE A 119 -3.68 29.11 4.01
CA ILE A 119 -3.63 30.50 3.53
C ILE A 119 -3.07 30.55 2.11
N THR A 120 -1.92 29.92 1.87
CA THR A 120 -1.28 29.89 0.55
C THR A 120 -2.19 29.25 -0.49
N GLY A 121 -2.79 28.11 -0.16
CA GLY A 121 -3.74 27.41 -1.01
C GLY A 121 -4.99 28.23 -1.30
N SER A 122 -5.50 29.00 -0.33
CA SER A 122 -6.62 29.92 -0.56
C SER A 122 -6.27 31.01 -1.57
N VAL A 123 -5.09 31.64 -1.43
CA VAL A 123 -4.62 32.68 -2.36
C VAL A 123 -4.44 32.11 -3.77
N VAL A 124 -3.82 30.93 -3.88
CA VAL A 124 -3.63 30.24 -5.17
C VAL A 124 -4.99 29.86 -5.78
N GLY A 125 -5.92 29.35 -4.97
CA GLY A 125 -7.27 29.01 -5.39
C GLY A 125 -8.02 30.23 -5.94
N LEU A 126 -8.01 31.36 -5.21
CA LEU A 126 -8.61 32.62 -5.66
C LEU A 126 -7.99 33.12 -6.97
N GLY A 127 -6.66 33.14 -7.08
CA GLY A 127 -5.97 33.55 -8.31
C GLY A 127 -6.38 32.70 -9.50
N ARG A 128 -6.61 31.40 -9.29
CA ARG A 128 -7.09 30.50 -10.32
C ARG A 128 -8.56 30.72 -10.68
N SER A 129 -9.43 31.00 -9.71
CA SER A 129 -10.83 31.35 -10.00
C SER A 129 -10.92 32.55 -10.94
N VAL A 130 -10.04 33.55 -10.77
CA VAL A 130 -9.96 34.69 -11.68
C VAL A 130 -9.53 34.26 -13.08
N TRP A 131 -8.54 33.37 -13.20
CA TRP A 131 -8.03 32.88 -14.49
C TRP A 131 -9.04 32.00 -15.24
N GLU A 132 -9.74 31.12 -14.54
CA GLU A 132 -10.70 30.17 -15.12
C GLU A 132 -12.14 30.71 -15.17
N LEU A 133 -12.36 31.95 -14.75
CA LEU A 133 -13.69 32.55 -14.60
C LEU A 133 -14.65 31.68 -13.76
N GLY A 134 -14.08 30.95 -12.80
CA GLY A 134 -14.79 30.00 -11.94
C GLY A 134 -15.33 30.64 -10.66
N ASN A 135 -16.14 29.90 -9.90
CA ASN A 135 -16.70 30.38 -8.64
C ASN A 135 -15.60 30.61 -7.58
N PRO A 136 -15.37 31.85 -7.12
CA PRO A 136 -14.27 32.18 -6.23
C PRO A 136 -14.35 31.48 -4.86
N LEU A 137 -15.55 31.26 -4.34
CA LEU A 137 -15.72 30.59 -3.04
C LEU A 137 -15.40 29.09 -3.13
N SER A 138 -15.73 28.44 -4.26
CA SER A 138 -15.38 27.03 -4.47
C SER A 138 -13.87 26.85 -4.55
N TYR A 139 -13.19 27.64 -5.39
CA TYR A 139 -11.74 27.53 -5.57
C TYR A 139 -10.97 27.94 -4.31
N LEU A 140 -11.46 28.94 -3.56
CA LEU A 140 -10.90 29.30 -2.26
C LEU A 140 -11.00 28.11 -1.30
N LYS A 141 -12.18 27.49 -1.17
CA LYS A 141 -12.39 26.34 -0.29
C LYS A 141 -11.50 25.16 -0.67
N ASP A 142 -11.46 24.79 -1.94
CA ASP A 142 -10.67 23.65 -2.43
C ASP A 142 -9.17 23.90 -2.23
N GLY A 143 -8.73 25.14 -2.52
CA GLY A 143 -7.38 25.60 -2.24
C GLY A 143 -7.03 25.57 -0.75
N ALA A 144 -7.93 26.03 0.12
CA ALA A 144 -7.75 26.04 1.57
C ALA A 144 -7.61 24.62 2.13
N ILE A 145 -8.53 23.72 1.78
CA ILE A 145 -8.54 22.32 2.26
C ILE A 145 -7.27 21.60 1.79
N THR A 146 -6.95 21.72 0.50
CA THR A 146 -5.79 21.04 -0.09
C THR A 146 -4.48 21.60 0.46
N GLY A 147 -4.37 22.93 0.55
CA GLY A 147 -3.23 23.62 1.11
C GLY A 147 -3.02 23.27 2.58
N PHE A 148 -4.09 23.22 3.37
CA PHE A 148 -4.01 22.81 4.78
C PHE A 148 -3.54 21.37 4.93
N ALA A 149 -4.18 20.43 4.22
CA ALA A 149 -3.82 19.01 4.29
C ALA A 149 -2.36 18.78 3.88
N PHE A 150 -1.93 19.41 2.79
CA PHE A 150 -0.57 19.26 2.28
C PHE A 150 0.47 19.94 3.17
N GLY A 151 0.20 21.16 3.64
CA GLY A 151 1.06 21.89 4.58
C GLY A 151 1.22 21.15 5.91
N ALA A 152 0.13 20.59 6.45
CA ALA A 152 0.16 19.78 7.65
C ALA A 152 0.96 18.49 7.44
N ALA A 153 0.80 17.83 6.30
CA ALA A 153 1.57 16.63 5.95
C ALA A 153 3.09 16.93 5.86
N ILE A 154 3.49 18.06 5.27
CA ILE A 154 4.89 18.50 5.23
C ILE A 154 5.40 18.77 6.65
N GLY A 155 4.69 19.60 7.41
CA GLY A 155 5.08 19.97 8.77
C GLY A 155 5.26 18.77 9.70
N PHE A 156 4.41 17.75 9.55
CA PHE A 156 4.51 16.51 10.32
C PHE A 156 5.67 15.61 9.90
N ARG A 157 5.98 15.56 8.59
CA ARG A 157 6.95 14.60 8.05
C ARG A 157 8.37 15.14 7.97
N ALA A 158 8.55 16.42 7.67
CA ALA A 158 9.87 17.01 7.50
C ALA A 158 10.78 16.81 8.73
N PRO A 159 10.33 17.06 9.98
CA PRO A 159 11.15 16.80 11.17
C PRO A 159 11.52 15.32 11.30
N LYS A 160 10.58 14.41 11.00
CA LYS A 160 10.85 12.96 11.05
C LYS A 160 11.84 12.52 9.98
N LYS A 161 11.84 13.14 8.80
CA LYS A 161 12.81 12.85 7.74
C LYS A 161 14.20 13.38 8.10
N ILE A 162 14.28 14.57 8.70
CA ILE A 162 15.54 15.23 9.09
C ILE A 162 16.20 14.54 10.30
N PHE A 163 15.40 14.25 11.34
CA PHE A 163 15.92 13.81 12.62
C PHE A 163 15.90 12.30 12.83
N LYS A 164 15.37 11.48 11.91
CA LYS A 164 15.38 10.01 12.06
C LYS A 164 16.15 9.35 10.93
N ASN A 165 16.96 8.34 11.29
CA ASN A 165 17.62 7.47 10.33
C ASN A 165 16.57 6.79 9.42
N GLU A 166 16.88 6.68 8.12
CA GLU A 166 15.97 6.13 7.12
C GLU A 166 15.59 4.68 7.40
N LEU A 167 16.56 3.82 7.68
CA LEU A 167 16.33 2.40 7.98
C LEU A 167 15.46 2.25 9.24
N THR A 168 15.76 2.99 10.31
CA THR A 168 14.95 2.98 11.54
C THR A 168 13.51 3.39 11.26
N ARG A 169 13.28 4.42 10.43
CA ARG A 169 11.93 4.87 10.05
C ARG A 169 11.18 3.82 9.24
N GLN A 170 11.86 3.18 8.29
CA GLN A 170 11.30 2.12 7.46
C GLN A 170 10.92 0.89 8.30
N LEU A 171 11.84 0.39 9.12
CA LEU A 171 11.58 -0.73 10.02
C LEU A 171 10.45 -0.42 11.00
N LYS A 172 10.44 0.77 11.61
CA LYS A 172 9.36 1.17 12.51
C LYS A 172 8.00 1.22 11.81
N PHE A 173 7.96 1.71 10.57
CA PHE A 173 6.72 1.65 9.78
C PHE A 173 6.26 0.21 9.58
N CYS A 174 7.14 -0.67 9.09
CA CYS A 174 6.79 -2.08 8.84
C CYS A 174 6.32 -2.77 10.12
N LEU A 175 7.05 -2.61 11.23
CA LEU A 175 6.71 -3.24 12.51
C LEU A 175 5.38 -2.74 13.07
N ASN A 176 5.11 -1.44 13.04
CA ASN A 176 3.83 -0.90 13.48
C ASN A 176 2.66 -1.42 12.63
N GLN A 177 2.85 -1.60 11.32
CA GLN A 177 1.81 -2.17 10.46
C GLN A 177 1.63 -3.68 10.69
N LEU A 178 2.73 -4.42 10.92
CA LEU A 178 2.66 -5.82 11.33
C LEU A 178 1.90 -5.98 12.64
N GLU A 179 2.15 -5.13 13.63
CA GLU A 179 1.40 -5.11 14.89
C GLU A 179 -0.09 -4.96 14.67
N HIS A 180 -0.49 -4.00 13.84
CA HIS A 180 -1.89 -3.75 13.52
C HIS A 180 -2.54 -4.99 12.89
N CYS A 181 -1.88 -5.61 11.90
CA CYS A 181 -2.40 -6.82 11.28
C CYS A 181 -2.50 -7.99 12.28
N LEU A 182 -1.51 -8.15 13.18
CA LEU A 182 -1.54 -9.19 14.22
C LEU A 182 -2.67 -8.95 15.24
N GLN A 183 -2.92 -7.70 15.61
CA GLN A 183 -4.03 -7.31 16.48
C GLN A 183 -5.38 -7.61 15.83
N GLU A 184 -5.56 -7.24 14.56
CA GLU A 184 -6.80 -7.54 13.82
C GLU A 184 -7.06 -9.04 13.67
N MET A 185 -5.99 -9.84 13.50
CA MET A 185 -6.09 -11.30 13.51
C MET A 185 -6.47 -11.84 14.89
N GLN A 186 -5.87 -11.34 15.97
CA GLN A 186 -6.18 -11.75 17.33
C GLN A 186 -7.62 -11.42 17.73
N GLU A 187 -8.11 -10.26 17.31
CA GLU A 187 -9.48 -9.80 17.53
C GLU A 187 -10.50 -10.48 16.61
N GLN A 188 -10.05 -11.39 15.71
CA GLN A 188 -10.87 -12.08 14.72
C GLN A 188 -11.69 -11.13 13.84
N LYS A 189 -11.22 -9.89 13.65
CA LYS A 189 -11.85 -8.90 12.79
C LYS A 189 -11.78 -9.31 11.32
N ILE A 190 -10.72 -10.03 10.95
CA ILE A 190 -10.46 -10.48 9.58
C ILE A 190 -10.82 -11.95 9.45
N LYS A 191 -11.61 -12.29 8.43
CA LYS A 191 -11.94 -13.68 8.09
C LYS A 191 -10.84 -14.30 7.20
N PRO A 192 -10.74 -15.64 7.13
CA PRO A 192 -9.82 -16.29 6.19
C PRO A 192 -10.11 -15.87 4.74
N LEU A 193 -9.09 -15.85 3.89
CA LEU A 193 -9.24 -15.46 2.47
C LEU A 193 -10.26 -16.33 1.73
N SER A 194 -10.38 -17.62 2.09
CA SER A 194 -11.37 -18.55 1.53
C SER A 194 -12.80 -18.01 1.66
N TYR A 195 -13.15 -17.39 2.79
CA TYR A 195 -14.45 -16.76 3.01
C TYR A 195 -14.75 -15.67 1.97
N TYR A 196 -13.75 -14.84 1.63
CA TYR A 196 -13.89 -13.80 0.61
C TYR A 196 -13.90 -14.39 -0.81
N LYS A 197 -13.12 -15.45 -1.07
CA LYS A 197 -13.18 -16.19 -2.34
C LYS A 197 -14.58 -16.76 -2.58
N ASP A 198 -15.22 -17.34 -1.56
CA ASP A 198 -16.59 -17.87 -1.67
C ASP A 198 -17.62 -16.77 -1.95
N LYS A 199 -17.47 -15.59 -1.32
CA LYS A 199 -18.29 -14.41 -1.64
C LYS A 199 -18.11 -13.97 -3.09
N VAL A 200 -16.87 -13.86 -3.56
CA VAL A 200 -16.56 -13.48 -4.95
C VAL A 200 -17.12 -14.53 -5.91
N LYS A 201 -16.91 -15.82 -5.66
CA LYS A 201 -17.47 -16.92 -6.46
C LYS A 201 -18.99 -16.80 -6.58
N THR A 202 -19.69 -16.69 -5.44
CA THR A 202 -21.16 -16.62 -5.41
C THR A 202 -21.68 -15.43 -6.22
N ARG A 203 -21.01 -14.28 -6.09
CA ARG A 203 -21.35 -13.09 -6.86
C ARG A 203 -21.09 -13.28 -8.36
N LEU A 204 -19.90 -13.74 -8.74
CA LEU A 204 -19.53 -13.92 -10.14
C LEU A 204 -20.43 -14.93 -10.83
N LEU A 205 -20.73 -16.07 -10.19
CA LEU A 205 -21.68 -17.05 -10.72
C LEU A 205 -23.00 -16.39 -11.08
N LYS A 206 -23.57 -15.61 -10.16
CA LYS A 206 -24.85 -14.94 -10.37
C LYS A 206 -24.79 -13.83 -11.42
N GLU A 207 -23.80 -12.94 -11.32
CA GLU A 207 -23.74 -11.69 -12.09
C GLU A 207 -23.06 -11.84 -13.45
N CYS A 208 -22.10 -12.75 -13.59
CA CYS A 208 -21.27 -12.89 -14.80
C CYS A 208 -21.53 -14.19 -15.56
N PHE A 209 -21.99 -15.25 -14.88
CA PHE A 209 -22.12 -16.60 -15.48
C PHE A 209 -23.53 -17.19 -15.41
N ASN A 210 -24.57 -16.42 -15.02
CA ASN A 210 -25.96 -16.89 -14.95
C ASN A 210 -26.15 -18.19 -14.13
N ASN A 211 -25.35 -18.38 -13.08
CA ASN A 211 -25.23 -19.59 -12.25
C ASN A 211 -24.73 -20.84 -12.98
N ASP A 212 -24.07 -20.70 -14.13
CA ASP A 212 -23.39 -21.78 -14.83
C ASP A 212 -22.02 -22.07 -14.17
N GLU A 213 -22.00 -23.12 -13.33
CA GLU A 213 -20.79 -23.60 -12.67
C GLU A 213 -19.73 -24.15 -13.66
N LYS A 214 -20.13 -24.62 -14.84
CA LYS A 214 -19.18 -25.11 -15.84
C LYS A 214 -18.47 -23.94 -16.50
N ALA A 215 -19.21 -22.92 -16.94
CA ALA A 215 -18.64 -21.71 -17.51
C ALA A 215 -17.74 -20.96 -16.51
N TYR A 216 -18.12 -20.95 -15.22
CA TYR A 216 -17.27 -20.40 -14.18
C TYR A 216 -15.96 -21.17 -14.02
N LYS A 217 -15.98 -22.51 -14.04
CA LYS A 217 -14.75 -23.32 -13.97
C LYS A 217 -13.85 -23.09 -15.18
N GLU A 218 -14.41 -23.05 -16.39
CA GLU A 218 -13.67 -22.69 -17.61
C GLU A 218 -13.03 -21.30 -17.46
N PHE A 219 -13.76 -20.32 -16.93
CA PHE A 219 -13.20 -19.00 -16.64
C PHE A 219 -12.00 -19.03 -15.69
N LEU A 220 -11.99 -19.89 -14.67
CA LEU A 220 -10.89 -19.96 -13.69
C LEU A 220 -9.57 -20.40 -14.32
N ASP A 221 -9.64 -21.31 -15.29
CA ASP A 221 -8.47 -21.88 -15.97
C ASP A 221 -8.01 -21.03 -17.15
N GLU A 222 -8.87 -20.15 -17.67
CA GLU A 222 -8.57 -19.26 -18.79
C GLU A 222 -7.64 -18.10 -18.42
N ASP A 223 -6.75 -17.76 -19.36
CA ASP A 223 -5.96 -16.54 -19.31
C ASP A 223 -6.85 -15.30 -19.50
N LYS A 224 -6.77 -14.38 -18.53
CA LYS A 224 -7.51 -13.12 -18.48
C LYS A 224 -6.56 -11.95 -18.49
N LYS A 225 -6.88 -11.00 -19.36
CA LYS A 225 -6.23 -9.69 -19.39
C LYS A 225 -6.83 -8.80 -18.31
N PHE A 226 -5.97 -8.09 -17.59
CA PHE A 226 -6.38 -6.95 -16.77
C PHE A 226 -5.46 -5.77 -17.03
N GLN A 227 -5.93 -4.57 -16.67
CA GLN A 227 -5.18 -3.34 -16.85
C GLN A 227 -4.95 -2.69 -15.50
N ILE A 228 -3.73 -2.23 -15.26
CA ILE A 228 -3.44 -1.26 -14.20
C ILE A 228 -3.41 0.09 -14.91
N VAL A 229 -4.18 1.03 -14.41
CA VAL A 229 -4.30 2.36 -15.03
C VAL A 229 -4.13 3.44 -14.00
N THR A 230 -3.80 4.63 -14.49
CA THR A 230 -3.84 5.85 -13.69
C THR A 230 -4.78 6.88 -14.29
N LEU A 231 -5.37 7.66 -13.39
CA LEU A 231 -6.14 8.86 -13.68
C LEU A 231 -5.52 10.00 -12.90
N ARG A 232 -5.59 11.23 -13.41
CA ARG A 232 -5.17 12.40 -12.61
C ARG A 232 -6.02 12.48 -11.35
N ALA A 233 -5.38 12.65 -10.20
CA ALA A 233 -6.10 12.70 -8.93
C ALA A 233 -6.93 13.98 -8.83
N GLN A 234 -8.21 13.84 -8.53
CA GLN A 234 -9.14 14.95 -8.22
C GLN A 234 -9.34 15.11 -6.70
N PHE A 235 -9.04 14.09 -5.91
CA PHE A 235 -9.13 14.13 -4.44
C PHE A 235 -10.52 14.53 -3.94
N VAL A 236 -10.72 15.78 -3.50
CA VAL A 236 -12.00 16.32 -3.00
C VAL A 236 -12.76 17.16 -4.04
N SER A 237 -12.15 17.49 -5.18
CA SER A 237 -12.74 18.36 -6.21
C SER A 237 -12.09 18.14 -7.58
N GLU A 238 -12.90 18.10 -8.64
CA GLU A 238 -12.42 18.02 -10.03
C GLU A 238 -11.43 19.14 -10.39
N GLN A 239 -11.52 20.29 -9.70
CA GLN A 239 -10.61 21.42 -9.89
C GLN A 239 -9.17 21.05 -9.54
N LEU A 240 -8.91 20.06 -8.68
CA LEU A 240 -7.56 19.68 -8.25
C LEU A 240 -6.84 18.76 -9.24
N GLU A 241 -7.47 18.44 -10.37
CA GLU A 241 -6.90 17.60 -11.40
C GLU A 241 -5.54 18.13 -11.90
N GLY A 242 -4.52 17.26 -11.87
CA GLY A 242 -3.17 17.60 -12.30
C GLY A 242 -2.29 18.29 -11.24
N TYR A 243 -2.76 18.43 -10.00
CA TYR A 243 -1.97 18.97 -8.88
C TYR A 243 -1.47 17.88 -7.92
N LEU A 244 -2.29 16.85 -7.67
CA LEU A 244 -2.06 15.88 -6.58
C LEU A 244 -1.43 14.57 -7.05
N GLY A 245 -0.91 14.54 -8.29
CA GLY A 245 -0.41 13.35 -8.95
C GLY A 245 -1.54 12.49 -9.50
N HIS A 246 -1.38 11.17 -9.37
CA HIS A 246 -2.25 10.19 -9.97
C HIS A 246 -2.97 9.30 -8.94
N HIS A 247 -4.18 8.88 -9.29
CA HIS A 247 -4.89 7.77 -8.67
C HIS A 247 -4.66 6.50 -9.49
N ALA A 248 -4.36 5.39 -8.83
CA ALA A 248 -4.13 4.10 -9.48
C ALA A 248 -5.28 3.13 -9.18
N CYS A 249 -5.71 2.39 -10.20
CA CYS A 249 -6.70 1.32 -10.07
C CYS A 249 -6.38 0.15 -11.00
N ILE A 250 -6.89 -1.02 -10.66
CA ILE A 250 -6.92 -2.19 -11.55
C ILE A 250 -8.31 -2.27 -12.18
N VAL A 251 -8.36 -2.39 -13.51
CA VAL A 251 -9.57 -2.52 -14.32
C VAL A 251 -9.69 -3.97 -14.79
N LEU A 252 -10.81 -4.60 -14.44
CA LEU A 252 -11.16 -5.97 -14.77
C LEU A 252 -12.33 -5.98 -15.75
N SER A 253 -12.13 -6.56 -16.93
CA SER A 253 -13.22 -6.79 -17.88
C SER A 253 -13.75 -8.20 -17.69
N LEU A 254 -14.92 -8.32 -17.06
CA LEU A 254 -15.57 -9.60 -16.78
C LEU A 254 -16.70 -9.86 -17.79
N THR A 255 -16.98 -11.14 -18.03
CA THR A 255 -18.04 -11.57 -18.95
C THR A 255 -19.40 -11.06 -18.49
N ASN A 256 -20.26 -10.68 -19.44
CA ASN A 256 -21.64 -10.23 -19.20
C ASN A 256 -21.78 -8.97 -18.31
N GLN A 257 -20.70 -8.21 -18.09
CA GLN A 257 -20.78 -6.91 -17.40
C GLN A 257 -20.76 -5.74 -18.40
N GLN A 258 -21.62 -4.74 -18.17
CA GLN A 258 -21.65 -3.50 -18.96
C GLN A 258 -20.54 -2.54 -18.57
N GLU A 259 -20.20 -2.48 -17.28
CA GLU A 259 -19.12 -1.66 -16.75
C GLU A 259 -18.01 -2.55 -16.19
N PRO A 260 -16.73 -2.20 -16.42
CA PRO A 260 -15.61 -2.92 -15.82
C PRO A 260 -15.66 -2.89 -14.29
N GLU A 261 -15.23 -3.99 -13.68
CA GLU A 261 -15.02 -4.06 -12.23
C GLU A 261 -13.68 -3.38 -11.88
N LEU A 262 -13.68 -2.63 -10.78
CA LEU A 262 -12.51 -1.88 -10.31
C LEU A 262 -12.01 -2.40 -8.97
N ILE A 263 -10.71 -2.66 -8.89
CA ILE A 263 -10.01 -2.79 -7.61
C ILE A 263 -9.26 -1.48 -7.38
N GLU A 264 -9.71 -0.72 -6.38
CA GLU A 264 -9.15 0.60 -6.09
C GLU A 264 -9.34 1.04 -4.63
N PHE A 265 -8.57 2.06 -4.24
CA PHE A 265 -8.68 2.72 -2.95
C PHE A 265 -9.16 4.17 -3.14
N SER A 266 -10.47 4.36 -3.08
CA SER A 266 -11.13 5.64 -3.39
C SER A 266 -12.41 5.83 -2.55
N LEU A 267 -12.87 7.07 -2.42
CA LEU A 267 -14.14 7.41 -1.74
C LEU A 267 -15.38 6.99 -2.56
N GLY A 268 -15.19 6.71 -3.84
CA GLY A 268 -16.21 6.31 -4.79
C GLY A 268 -15.56 5.73 -6.04
N LYS A 269 -16.34 5.06 -6.90
CA LYS A 269 -15.81 4.45 -8.11
C LYS A 269 -15.22 5.49 -9.05
N SER A 270 -14.02 5.22 -9.58
CA SER A 270 -13.40 6.08 -10.58
C SER A 270 -14.23 6.14 -11.85
N ASP A 271 -14.40 7.34 -12.43
CA ASP A 271 -15.04 7.51 -13.72
C ASP A 271 -14.10 7.07 -14.86
N LEU A 272 -14.38 5.91 -15.44
CA LEU A 272 -13.61 5.32 -16.54
C LEU A 272 -13.83 6.01 -17.89
N ARG A 273 -14.74 6.98 -17.98
CA ARG A 273 -14.88 7.84 -19.17
C ARG A 273 -13.74 8.85 -19.26
N ARG A 274 -13.09 9.13 -18.13
CA ARG A 274 -11.90 9.99 -18.08
C ARG A 274 -10.72 9.28 -18.75
N LYS A 275 -9.92 10.06 -19.47
CA LYS A 275 -8.74 9.54 -20.17
C LYS A 275 -7.70 9.01 -19.17
N PHE A 276 -7.30 7.76 -19.33
CA PHE A 276 -6.16 7.21 -18.60
C PHE A 276 -4.87 7.93 -18.98
N THR A 277 -4.08 8.31 -17.97
CA THR A 277 -2.79 8.99 -18.14
C THR A 277 -1.65 8.01 -18.38
N GLN A 278 -1.67 6.88 -17.67
CA GLN A 278 -0.71 5.80 -17.82
C GLN A 278 -1.46 4.48 -17.76
N LYS A 279 -0.93 3.46 -18.45
CA LYS A 279 -1.56 2.15 -18.59
C LYS A 279 -0.52 1.05 -18.68
N GLU A 280 -0.79 -0.04 -17.97
CA GLU A 280 -0.04 -1.28 -17.99
C GLU A 280 -1.04 -2.44 -18.18
N GLU A 281 -0.75 -3.40 -19.05
CA GLU A 281 -1.61 -4.57 -19.29
C GLU A 281 -0.88 -5.85 -18.87
N ARG A 282 -1.60 -6.76 -18.20
CA ARG A 282 -1.08 -8.04 -17.72
C ARG A 282 -2.05 -9.18 -18.00
N ILE A 283 -1.53 -10.41 -17.98
CA ILE A 283 -2.28 -11.64 -18.19
C ILE A 283 -2.11 -12.55 -16.97
N VAL A 284 -3.21 -13.04 -16.42
CA VAL A 284 -3.26 -14.02 -15.33
C VAL A 284 -4.46 -14.93 -15.49
N THR A 285 -4.49 -16.06 -14.80
CA THR A 285 -5.66 -16.95 -14.81
C THR A 285 -6.89 -16.32 -14.13
N GLY A 286 -8.10 -16.78 -14.48
CA GLY A 286 -9.32 -16.35 -13.79
C GLY A 286 -9.31 -16.63 -12.29
N GLU A 287 -8.69 -17.73 -11.85
CA GLU A 287 -8.45 -18.01 -10.41
C GLU A 287 -7.67 -16.88 -9.73
N LYS A 288 -6.67 -16.31 -10.42
CA LYS A 288 -5.90 -15.18 -9.90
C LYS A 288 -6.74 -13.90 -9.83
N ILE A 289 -7.62 -13.67 -10.79
CA ILE A 289 -8.59 -12.56 -10.74
C ILE A 289 -9.49 -12.69 -9.51
N VAL A 290 -10.04 -13.88 -9.26
CA VAL A 290 -10.85 -14.16 -8.06
C VAL A 290 -10.05 -13.90 -6.78
N GLU A 291 -8.79 -14.34 -6.73
CA GLU A 291 -7.92 -14.09 -5.58
C GLU A 291 -7.65 -12.59 -5.34
N MET A 292 -7.38 -11.82 -6.40
CA MET A 292 -7.20 -10.36 -6.32
C MET A 292 -8.47 -9.66 -5.84
N MET A 293 -9.64 -10.06 -6.34
CA MET A 293 -10.94 -9.51 -5.92
C MET A 293 -11.27 -9.87 -4.47
N ALA A 294 -10.97 -11.10 -4.04
CA ALA A 294 -11.18 -11.54 -2.67
C ALA A 294 -10.28 -10.76 -1.70
N PHE A 295 -9.01 -10.56 -2.06
CA PHE A 295 -8.09 -9.78 -1.25
C PHE A 295 -8.46 -8.29 -1.23
N HIS A 296 -9.00 -7.75 -2.33
CA HIS A 296 -9.57 -6.40 -2.34
C HIS A 296 -10.72 -6.24 -1.33
N GLN A 297 -11.68 -7.19 -1.30
CA GLN A 297 -12.76 -7.17 -0.31
C GLN A 297 -12.23 -7.23 1.14
N LEU A 298 -11.24 -8.09 1.39
CA LEU A 298 -10.58 -8.16 2.71
C LEU A 298 -9.95 -6.82 3.09
N LEU A 299 -9.16 -6.22 2.20
CA LEU A 299 -8.52 -4.92 2.45
C LEU A 299 -9.55 -3.80 2.63
N GLN A 300 -10.73 -3.87 2.00
CA GLN A 300 -11.77 -2.86 2.23
C GLN A 300 -12.37 -2.91 3.64
N GLU A 301 -12.35 -4.06 4.32
CA GLU A 301 -12.83 -4.20 5.70
C GLU A 301 -11.83 -3.61 6.71
N THR A 302 -10.52 -3.71 6.45
CA THR A 302 -9.46 -3.15 7.32
C THR A 302 -9.03 -1.73 6.93
N GLN A 303 -9.22 -1.38 5.66
CA GLN A 303 -8.77 -0.13 5.03
C GLN A 303 -9.89 0.47 4.19
N THR A 304 -11.05 0.71 4.80
CA THR A 304 -12.10 1.47 4.12
C THR A 304 -11.62 2.88 3.84
N CYS A 305 -11.63 3.28 2.56
CA CYS A 305 -11.32 4.63 2.16
C CYS A 305 -12.49 5.55 2.56
N SER A 306 -12.29 6.31 3.63
CA SER A 306 -13.25 7.32 4.11
C SER A 306 -12.56 8.68 4.17
N LEU A 307 -13.33 9.78 4.22
CA LEU A 307 -12.76 11.11 4.40
C LEU A 307 -11.92 11.18 5.69
N GLN A 308 -12.39 10.53 6.76
CA GLN A 308 -11.64 10.41 8.00
C GLN A 308 -10.32 9.67 7.79
N TYR A 309 -10.33 8.53 7.06
CA TYR A 309 -9.11 7.81 6.74
C TYR A 309 -8.16 8.69 5.93
N ILE A 310 -8.66 9.37 4.91
CA ILE A 310 -7.87 10.26 4.05
C ILE A 310 -7.19 11.36 4.85
N LEU A 311 -7.91 12.00 5.77
CA LEU A 311 -7.40 13.12 6.55
C LEU A 311 -6.45 12.69 7.69
N THR A 312 -6.59 11.46 8.21
CA THR A 312 -5.86 11.03 9.41
C THR A 312 -4.82 9.94 9.17
N LYS A 313 -5.02 9.07 8.18
CA LYS A 313 -4.20 7.88 7.91
C LYS A 313 -3.55 7.89 6.54
N MET A 314 -4.20 8.44 5.51
CA MET A 314 -3.66 8.41 4.15
C MET A 314 -2.37 9.20 4.08
N LYS A 315 -1.33 8.51 3.63
CA LYS A 315 0.01 9.06 3.57
C LYS A 315 0.68 8.58 2.29
N ALA A 316 0.99 9.54 1.41
CA ALA A 316 1.69 9.27 0.17
C ALA A 316 2.98 8.47 0.40
N GLY A 317 3.12 7.34 -0.29
CA GLY A 317 4.21 6.37 -0.17
C GLY A 317 4.16 5.41 1.03
N GLU A 318 3.17 5.55 1.92
CA GLU A 318 2.91 4.65 3.06
C GLU A 318 1.62 3.86 2.85
N ASN A 319 0.48 4.57 2.89
CA ASN A 319 -0.88 4.04 2.79
C ASN A 319 -1.67 4.94 1.84
N ASP A 320 -1.37 4.84 0.54
CA ASP A 320 -2.03 5.54 -0.56
C ASP A 320 -2.55 4.55 -1.60
N CYS A 321 -3.25 5.04 -2.63
CA CYS A 321 -3.82 4.19 -3.68
C CYS A 321 -2.77 3.36 -4.42
N PHE A 322 -1.56 3.90 -4.65
CA PHE A 322 -0.47 3.13 -5.24
C PHE A 322 -0.02 1.97 -4.35
N ARG A 323 0.18 2.22 -3.04
CA ARG A 323 0.55 1.17 -2.08
C ARG A 323 -0.57 0.14 -1.95
N TYR A 324 -1.82 0.57 -2.06
CA TYR A 324 -2.97 -0.34 -2.08
C TYR A 324 -2.92 -1.30 -3.28
N ILE A 325 -2.68 -0.78 -4.49
CA ILE A 325 -2.51 -1.62 -5.69
C ILE A 325 -1.28 -2.53 -5.56
N GLU A 326 -0.16 -2.03 -5.02
CA GLU A 326 1.03 -2.85 -4.76
C GLU A 326 0.74 -4.00 -3.78
N LYS A 327 -0.05 -3.78 -2.73
CA LYS A 327 -0.50 -4.86 -1.83
C LYS A 327 -1.24 -5.94 -2.62
N ILE A 328 -2.23 -5.55 -3.44
CA ILE A 328 -3.00 -6.50 -4.26
C ILE A 328 -2.05 -7.31 -5.16
N LEU A 329 -1.17 -6.65 -5.88
CA LEU A 329 -0.26 -7.30 -6.83
C LEU A 329 0.73 -8.23 -6.12
N LEU A 330 1.51 -7.73 -5.17
CA LEU A 330 2.60 -8.50 -4.55
C LEU A 330 2.07 -9.66 -3.70
N CYS A 331 0.98 -9.45 -2.95
CA CYS A 331 0.44 -10.49 -2.10
C CYS A 331 -0.15 -11.65 -2.91
N THR A 332 -0.75 -11.35 -4.07
CA THR A 332 -1.28 -12.37 -5.01
C THR A 332 -0.23 -12.95 -5.96
N GLY A 333 1.05 -12.59 -5.80
CA GLY A 333 2.17 -13.16 -6.55
C GLY A 333 2.43 -12.52 -7.91
N GLN A 334 1.98 -11.28 -8.11
CA GLN A 334 2.28 -10.47 -9.29
C GLN A 334 3.48 -9.55 -9.04
N LYS A 335 4.13 -9.09 -10.11
CA LYS A 335 5.21 -8.09 -10.04
C LYS A 335 4.70 -6.74 -9.52
N THR A 336 5.59 -5.89 -9.03
CA THR A 336 5.26 -4.51 -8.63
C THR A 336 4.72 -3.68 -9.80
N ILE A 337 3.97 -2.61 -9.52
CA ILE A 337 3.45 -1.67 -10.52
C ILE A 337 4.58 -0.84 -11.16
N GLU A 338 4.51 -0.61 -12.48
CA GLU A 338 5.49 0.21 -13.21
C GLU A 338 5.05 1.69 -13.37
N LEU A 339 3.75 1.95 -13.22
CA LEU A 339 3.15 3.29 -13.34
C LEU A 339 3.62 4.23 -12.23
N LYS A 340 3.75 5.52 -12.51
CA LYS A 340 4.29 6.53 -11.59
C LYS A 340 3.21 7.33 -10.85
N ARG A 341 3.41 7.62 -9.55
CA ARG A 341 2.58 8.59 -8.79
C ARG A 341 2.58 9.97 -9.43
N PHE A 342 3.75 10.38 -9.92
CA PHE A 342 3.98 11.61 -10.66
C PHE A 342 4.70 11.27 -11.95
N ASP A 343 4.10 11.58 -13.10
CA ASP A 343 4.61 11.23 -14.43
C ASP A 343 5.11 12.43 -15.25
N ASP A 344 5.24 13.59 -14.59
CA ASP A 344 5.61 14.88 -15.18
C ASP A 344 4.52 15.52 -16.04
N SER A 345 3.33 14.90 -16.18
CA SER A 345 2.16 15.52 -16.84
C SER A 345 1.37 16.44 -15.89
N GLU A 346 1.73 16.50 -14.61
CA GLU A 346 1.19 17.46 -13.65
C GLU A 346 1.56 18.90 -14.04
N ASN A 347 0.79 19.87 -13.55
CA ASN A 347 1.18 21.27 -13.67
C ASN A 347 2.43 21.57 -12.83
N TRP A 348 2.97 22.78 -12.99
CA TRP A 348 4.21 23.18 -12.31
C TRP A 348 4.16 23.01 -10.79
N VAL A 349 3.03 23.35 -10.14
CA VAL A 349 2.85 23.20 -8.69
C VAL A 349 2.82 21.72 -8.31
N GLY A 350 2.02 20.92 -9.01
CA GLY A 350 1.91 19.49 -8.78
C GLY A 350 3.23 18.76 -8.95
N ARG A 351 3.97 19.09 -10.01
CA ARG A 351 5.28 18.50 -10.30
C ARG A 351 6.37 18.93 -9.32
N ASN A 352 6.58 20.24 -9.17
CA ASN A 352 7.77 20.77 -8.50
C ASN A 352 7.60 20.98 -7.00
N ILE A 353 6.37 21.13 -6.51
CA ILE A 353 6.10 21.31 -5.09
C ILE A 353 5.52 20.02 -4.52
N VAL A 354 4.36 19.58 -5.00
CA VAL A 354 3.66 18.41 -4.44
C VAL A 354 4.49 17.14 -4.64
N GLY A 355 4.87 16.85 -5.89
CA GLY A 355 5.66 15.69 -6.26
C GLY A 355 7.03 15.66 -5.57
N PHE A 356 7.68 16.82 -5.42
CA PHE A 356 8.95 16.93 -4.69
C PHE A 356 8.81 16.49 -3.23
N PHE A 357 7.86 17.06 -2.49
CA PHE A 357 7.70 16.73 -1.07
C PHE A 357 7.18 15.31 -0.88
N VAL A 358 6.27 14.82 -1.73
CA VAL A 358 5.84 13.42 -1.69
C VAL A 358 7.05 12.51 -1.86
N LYS A 359 7.84 12.69 -2.92
CA LYS A 359 9.02 11.85 -3.20
C LYS A 359 10.08 11.91 -2.09
N LYS A 360 10.31 13.09 -1.49
CA LYS A 360 11.35 13.29 -0.48
C LYS A 360 10.93 12.89 0.93
N LEU A 361 9.66 13.07 1.28
CA LEU A 361 9.13 12.82 2.62
C LEU A 361 8.51 11.42 2.78
N SER A 362 8.27 10.68 1.71
CA SER A 362 7.89 9.27 1.81
C SER A 362 9.01 8.44 2.47
N PRO A 363 8.65 7.46 3.32
CA PRO A 363 9.63 6.57 3.93
C PRO A 363 10.20 5.55 2.93
N PHE A 364 9.41 5.18 1.93
CA PHE A 364 9.82 4.29 0.85
C PHE A 364 9.77 5.01 -0.49
N LYS A 365 10.81 4.78 -1.31
CA LYS A 365 10.73 5.09 -2.73
C LYS A 365 9.60 4.28 -3.34
N GLN A 366 8.96 4.83 -4.36
CA GLN A 366 7.91 4.13 -5.08
C GLN A 366 8.37 2.75 -5.55
N ASN A 367 9.51 2.71 -6.21
CA ASN A 367 10.08 1.52 -6.84
C ASN A 367 10.93 0.64 -5.92
N ILE A 368 10.55 0.53 -4.64
CA ILE A 368 11.32 -0.27 -3.67
C ILE A 368 11.49 -1.74 -4.09
N PHE A 369 10.56 -2.25 -4.89
CA PHE A 369 10.53 -3.63 -5.38
C PHE A 369 11.06 -3.81 -6.82
N GLU A 370 11.46 -2.75 -7.54
CA GLU A 370 11.96 -2.88 -8.94
C GLU A 370 13.35 -3.53 -9.02
N GLU A 371 14.12 -3.56 -7.93
CA GLU A 371 15.43 -4.22 -7.86
C GLU A 371 15.34 -5.74 -7.57
N GLU A 372 14.42 -6.43 -8.23
CA GLU A 372 14.45 -7.90 -8.35
C GLU A 372 15.08 -8.28 -9.69
N PRO A 373 16.40 -8.45 -9.79
CA PRO A 373 16.99 -9.09 -10.96
C PRO A 373 16.56 -10.58 -10.98
N ASP A 374 15.70 -10.91 -11.94
CA ASP A 374 15.65 -12.20 -12.66
C ASP A 374 15.45 -13.52 -11.90
N GLN A 375 14.72 -13.59 -10.78
CA GLN A 375 14.48 -14.89 -10.11
C GLN A 375 13.03 -15.25 -9.73
N LEU A 376 12.04 -14.38 -10.01
CA LEU A 376 10.62 -14.77 -9.87
C LEU A 376 10.07 -15.59 -11.06
N ALA A 377 10.79 -15.67 -12.18
CA ALA A 377 10.36 -16.42 -13.37
C ALA A 377 10.73 -17.91 -13.36
N SER A 378 11.59 -18.38 -12.44
CA SER A 378 12.10 -19.76 -12.45
C SER A 378 11.36 -20.72 -11.50
N SER A 379 10.39 -20.26 -10.70
CA SER A 379 9.64 -21.12 -9.77
C SER A 379 8.25 -21.53 -10.25
N THR A 380 7.80 -21.06 -11.43
CA THR A 380 6.49 -21.44 -12.02
C THR A 380 6.60 -22.35 -13.24
N ASN A 381 7.80 -22.63 -13.75
CA ASN A 381 8.03 -23.53 -14.89
C ASN A 381 8.60 -24.92 -14.50
N GLN A 382 8.33 -25.38 -13.27
CA GLN A 382 8.59 -26.78 -12.89
C GLN A 382 7.33 -27.43 -12.32
N ARG A 383 6.32 -27.60 -13.18
CA ARG A 383 5.42 -28.75 -13.15
C ARG A 383 5.12 -29.14 -14.60
N ASN A 384 5.74 -30.23 -15.04
CA ASN A 384 5.15 -31.14 -16.01
C ASN A 384 3.96 -31.84 -15.35
#